data_AF-K6DH26-F1
#
_entry.id   AF-K6DH26-F1
#
_cell.length_a   1.000
_cell.length_b   1.000
_cell.length_c   1.000
_cell.angle_alpha   90.00
_cell.angle_beta   90.00
_cell.angle_gamma   90.00
#
_symmetry.space_group_name_H-M   'P 1'
#
loop_
_entity.id
_entity.type
_entity.pdbx_description
1 polymer ?
#
loop_
_entity_poly.entity_id
_entity_poly.type
_entity_poly.pdbx_seq_one_letter_code
_entity_poly.pdbx_strand_id
1 'polypeptide(L)'
;MRIENQHNAILENAQRLTKNISKSGLSIYDEIPIGDPDLWIPSQELELLLNEELSGLELGSLPIRTRSKVVKTKICEVLGYPVPSSFKKTKPRFLGQNFDTYTQKSNNLQIWNEEISSSRRYVLIRVSSENIITKVKVVTGDMLASLDNTGTLTQKYQARLILGNEVSELVSENNTQNLDSVMVAEAKTPYYTTNPTDYPTAGTLLSIETIFEKLKAIVGKSFPDLGSDQERNRGAELHRLVCQHLGYSNYKDDGRFPDVKHQLLEVKLQTSPTIDLGLFSPDSKDILDIPAINGRQIRHCDVRYAIFFAEIIEGMVRITHFFLTTGEDFFKRFPQFQGKVLNSKLQIPLKKDFFD
;
A
#
# COMPACT_ATOMS: atom_id res chain seq x y z
N MET A 1 -33.29 21.87 22.64
CA MET A 1 -33.69 21.41 23.99
C MET A 1 -33.65 19.89 24.19
N ARG A 2 -34.56 19.06 23.64
CA ARG A 2 -34.52 17.59 23.91
C ARG A 2 -33.28 16.87 23.33
N ILE A 3 -32.84 17.24 22.13
CA ILE A 3 -31.66 16.64 21.47
C ILE A 3 -30.36 17.08 22.16
N GLU A 4 -30.22 18.36 22.52
CA GLU A 4 -29.06 18.87 23.27
C GLU A 4 -28.94 18.23 24.66
N ASN A 5 -30.07 18.01 25.35
CA ASN A 5 -30.04 17.34 26.64
C ASN A 5 -29.60 15.87 26.54
N GLN A 6 -29.97 15.17 25.46
CA GLN A 6 -29.54 13.80 25.21
C GLN A 6 -28.06 13.74 24.82
N HIS A 7 -27.60 14.66 23.98
CA HIS A 7 -26.18 14.78 23.61
C HIS A 7 -25.28 15.01 24.82
N ASN A 8 -25.64 15.97 25.69
CA ASN A 8 -24.88 16.27 26.89
C ASN A 8 -24.83 15.09 27.86
N ALA A 9 -25.93 14.35 28.03
CA ALA A 9 -25.97 13.17 28.89
C ALA A 9 -25.05 12.04 28.39
N ILE A 10 -24.99 11.82 27.06
CA ILE A 10 -24.08 10.83 26.44
C ILE A 10 -22.62 11.24 26.69
N LEU A 11 -22.31 12.52 26.49
CA LEU A 11 -20.95 13.04 26.69
C LEU A 11 -20.52 12.98 28.16
N GLU A 12 -21.40 13.33 29.10
CA GLU A 12 -21.15 13.19 30.55
C GLU A 12 -20.88 11.74 30.94
N ASN A 13 -21.64 10.78 30.39
CA ASN A 13 -21.38 9.36 30.62
C ASN A 13 -20.04 8.93 30.02
N ALA A 14 -19.71 9.36 28.81
CA ALA A 14 -18.41 9.10 28.19
C ALA A 14 -17.25 9.61 29.06
N GLN A 15 -17.33 10.85 29.55
CA GLN A 15 -16.34 11.47 30.43
C GLN A 15 -16.22 10.75 31.79
N ARG A 16 -17.33 10.26 32.34
CA ARG A 16 -17.32 9.41 33.55
C ARG A 16 -16.51 8.14 33.30
N LEU A 17 -16.76 7.45 32.19
CA LEU A 17 -16.10 6.19 31.84
C LEU A 17 -14.60 6.39 31.55
N THR A 18 -14.20 7.44 30.84
CA THR A 18 -12.78 7.74 30.61
C THR A 18 -12.03 8.05 31.91
N LYS A 19 -12.66 8.75 32.85
CA LYS A 19 -12.10 9.00 34.18
C LYS A 19 -11.94 7.72 34.99
N ASN A 20 -12.89 6.80 34.88
CA ASN A 20 -12.79 5.48 35.53
C ASN A 20 -11.65 4.65 34.93
N ILE A 21 -11.54 4.61 33.59
CA ILE A 21 -10.42 3.96 32.90
C ILE A 21 -9.09 4.55 33.38
N SER A 22 -8.96 5.89 33.40
CA SER A 22 -7.75 6.55 33.88
C SER A 22 -7.38 6.19 35.32
N LYS A 23 -8.37 6.10 36.21
CA LYS A 23 -8.17 5.69 37.61
C LYS A 23 -7.83 4.20 37.76
N SER A 24 -8.27 3.35 36.84
CA SER A 24 -8.04 1.91 36.90
C SER A 24 -6.56 1.54 36.69
N GLY A 25 -5.80 2.39 35.98
CA GLY A 25 -4.42 2.10 35.59
C GLY A 25 -4.28 1.02 34.51
N LEU A 26 -5.38 0.53 33.95
CA LEU A 26 -5.38 -0.44 32.86
C LEU A 26 -4.76 0.16 31.60
N SER A 27 -4.14 -0.70 30.79
CA SER A 27 -3.66 -0.39 29.45
C SER A 27 -4.72 -0.74 28.41
N ILE A 28 -4.52 -0.27 27.17
CA ILE A 28 -5.39 -0.64 26.03
C ILE A 28 -5.38 -2.15 25.70
N TYR A 29 -4.48 -2.93 26.33
CA TYR A 29 -4.34 -4.37 26.12
C TYR A 29 -4.96 -5.22 27.22
N ASP A 30 -5.47 -4.60 28.28
CA ASP A 30 -6.17 -5.33 29.33
C ASP A 30 -7.62 -5.53 28.91
N GLU A 31 -8.13 -6.76 29.04
CA GLU A 31 -9.48 -7.10 28.64
C GLU A 31 -10.50 -6.44 29.58
N ILE A 32 -11.49 -5.78 28.99
CA ILE A 32 -12.66 -5.26 29.71
C ILE A 32 -13.89 -5.98 29.14
N PRO A 33 -14.74 -6.57 29.99
CA PRO A 33 -15.98 -7.17 29.54
C PRO A 33 -16.83 -6.19 28.73
N ILE A 34 -17.35 -6.65 27.59
CA ILE A 34 -18.28 -5.85 26.78
C ILE A 34 -19.51 -5.55 27.62
N GLY A 35 -19.84 -4.27 27.77
CA GLY A 35 -20.96 -3.81 28.59
C GLY A 35 -20.62 -3.59 30.07
N ASP A 36 -19.33 -3.64 30.46
CA ASP A 36 -18.91 -3.25 31.80
C ASP A 36 -19.43 -1.83 32.15
N PRO A 37 -20.14 -1.65 33.27
CA PRO A 37 -20.84 -0.40 33.57
C PRO A 37 -19.91 0.78 33.89
N ASP A 38 -18.64 0.52 34.20
CA ASP A 38 -17.69 1.51 34.69
C ASP A 38 -16.50 1.71 33.76
N LEU A 39 -16.17 0.74 32.91
CA LEU A 39 -14.95 0.74 32.08
C LEU A 39 -15.22 0.53 30.58
N TRP A 40 -16.40 0.07 30.17
CA TRP A 40 -16.73 -0.10 28.76
C TRP A 40 -17.42 1.12 28.19
N ILE A 41 -16.81 1.79 27.21
CA ILE A 41 -17.40 2.94 26.51
C ILE A 41 -18.30 2.41 25.38
N PRO A 42 -19.64 2.58 25.45
CA PRO A 42 -20.52 2.11 24.39
C PRO A 42 -20.31 2.90 23.08
N SER A 43 -20.80 2.35 21.96
CA SER A 43 -20.43 2.86 20.63
C SER A 43 -20.88 4.30 20.38
N GLN A 44 -22.02 4.72 20.91
CA GLN A 44 -22.53 6.09 20.75
C GLN A 44 -21.67 7.09 21.52
N GLU A 45 -21.36 6.79 22.79
CA GLU A 45 -20.43 7.54 23.64
C GLU A 45 -19.05 7.61 23.01
N LEU A 46 -18.54 6.48 22.49
CA LEU A 46 -17.23 6.41 21.84
C LEU A 46 -17.19 7.26 20.58
N GLU A 47 -18.21 7.16 19.71
CA GLU A 47 -18.29 7.98 18.50
C GLU A 47 -18.34 9.46 18.84
N LEU A 48 -19.20 9.85 19.79
CA LEU A 48 -19.35 11.24 20.18
C LEU A 48 -18.05 11.80 20.77
N LEU A 49 -17.47 11.11 21.74
CA LEU A 49 -16.22 11.49 22.40
C LEU A 49 -15.07 11.65 21.40
N LEU A 50 -14.94 10.72 20.45
CA LEU A 50 -13.89 10.81 19.43
C LEU A 50 -14.15 11.91 18.41
N ASN A 51 -15.41 12.24 18.09
CA ASN A 51 -15.71 13.39 17.24
C ASN A 51 -15.33 14.70 17.92
N GLU A 52 -15.67 14.89 19.20
CA GLU A 52 -15.33 16.10 19.97
C GLU A 52 -13.80 16.29 20.06
N GLU A 53 -13.06 15.21 20.31
CA GLU A 53 -11.64 15.32 20.63
C GLU A 53 -10.67 15.17 19.45
N LEU A 54 -11.11 14.52 18.36
CA LEU A 54 -10.28 14.31 17.17
C LEU A 54 -10.59 15.26 16.02
N SER A 55 -11.81 15.79 15.93
CA SER A 55 -12.16 16.68 14.82
C SER A 55 -11.34 17.96 14.87
N GLY A 56 -10.84 18.40 13.72
CA GLY A 56 -9.91 19.53 13.63
C GLY A 56 -8.44 19.17 13.88
N LEU A 57 -8.12 17.93 14.27
CA LEU A 57 -6.73 17.52 14.42
C LEU A 57 -6.02 17.47 13.06
N GLU A 58 -4.97 18.27 12.92
CA GLU A 58 -4.09 18.27 11.74
C GLU A 58 -3.07 17.14 11.82
N LEU A 59 -3.04 16.28 10.80
CA LEU A 59 -2.10 15.15 10.72
C LEU A 59 -0.81 15.49 9.94
N GLY A 60 -0.71 16.71 9.42
CA GLY A 60 0.44 17.25 8.68
C GLY A 60 0.82 16.45 7.42
N SER A 61 2.00 16.75 6.88
CA SER A 61 2.65 16.04 5.76
C SER A 61 3.37 14.76 6.20
N LEU A 62 3.08 14.25 7.41
CA LEU A 62 3.78 13.12 8.00
C LEU A 62 3.55 11.82 7.19
N PRO A 63 4.55 10.91 7.14
CA PRO A 63 4.38 9.60 6.53
C PRO A 63 3.17 8.85 7.13
N ILE A 64 2.49 8.03 6.31
CA ILE A 64 1.24 7.32 6.69
C ILE A 64 1.36 6.59 8.04
N ARG A 65 2.45 5.85 8.27
CA ARG A 65 2.65 5.09 9.52
C ARG A 65 2.77 6.00 10.74
N THR A 66 3.37 7.18 10.57
CA THR A 66 3.51 8.19 11.62
C THR A 66 2.14 8.79 11.94
N ARG A 67 1.32 9.10 10.94
CA ARG A 67 -0.06 9.57 11.14
C ARG A 67 -0.91 8.56 11.90
N SER A 68 -0.84 7.27 11.54
CA SER A 68 -1.54 6.22 12.29
C SER A 68 -1.07 6.10 13.74
N LYS A 69 0.22 6.36 14.03
CA LYS A 69 0.72 6.38 15.41
C LYS A 69 0.14 7.58 16.17
N VAL A 70 0.17 8.78 15.58
CA VAL A 70 -0.39 10.02 16.16
C VAL A 70 -1.86 9.84 16.53
N VAL A 71 -2.68 9.35 15.60
CA VAL A 71 -4.10 9.11 15.84
C VAL A 71 -4.33 8.14 17.00
N LYS A 72 -3.61 7.01 17.03
CA LYS A 72 -3.78 6.04 18.13
C LYS A 72 -3.29 6.59 19.47
N THR A 73 -2.23 7.39 19.49
CA THR A 73 -1.76 8.07 20.70
C THR A 73 -2.83 9.01 21.23
N LYS A 74 -3.40 9.88 20.38
CA LYS A 74 -4.49 10.77 20.78
C LYS A 74 -5.72 10.01 21.27
N ILE A 75 -6.09 8.89 20.62
CA ILE A 75 -7.18 8.03 21.11
C ILE A 75 -6.88 7.46 22.50
N CYS A 76 -5.64 7.02 22.79
CA CYS A 76 -5.30 6.56 24.14
C CYS A 76 -5.53 7.67 25.17
N GLU A 77 -5.07 8.89 24.88
CA GLU A 77 -5.23 10.07 25.75
C GLU A 77 -6.71 10.39 25.99
N VAL A 78 -7.50 10.43 24.91
CA VAL A 78 -8.95 10.72 24.96
C VAL A 78 -9.70 9.68 25.79
N LEU A 79 -9.35 8.40 25.67
CA LEU A 79 -10.01 7.32 26.39
C LEU A 79 -9.50 7.16 27.84
N GLY A 80 -8.46 7.90 28.25
CA GLY A 80 -7.88 7.84 29.58
C GLY A 80 -6.86 6.72 29.78
N TYR A 81 -6.40 6.06 28.72
CA TYR A 81 -5.37 5.02 28.80
C TYR A 81 -3.95 5.61 28.81
N PRO A 82 -2.99 4.96 29.50
CA PRO A 82 -1.58 5.28 29.32
C PRO A 82 -1.15 4.96 27.87
N VAL A 83 -0.47 5.91 27.22
CA VAL A 83 0.05 5.74 25.87
C VAL A 83 1.20 4.73 25.91
N PRO A 84 1.12 3.59 25.21
CA PRO A 84 2.22 2.64 25.21
C PRO A 84 3.41 3.19 24.41
N SER A 85 4.63 2.88 24.86
CA SER A 85 5.87 3.26 24.14
C SER A 85 5.90 2.73 22.70
N SER A 86 5.28 1.56 22.48
CA SER A 86 5.03 0.99 21.17
C SER A 86 3.68 0.26 21.11
N PHE A 87 3.00 0.34 19.97
CA PHE A 87 1.73 -0.35 19.77
C PHE A 87 1.95 -1.81 19.35
N LYS A 88 1.61 -2.77 20.22
CA LYS A 88 1.70 -4.22 19.96
C LYS A 88 0.85 -4.58 18.74
N LYS A 89 1.30 -5.55 17.94
CA LYS A 89 0.57 -6.05 16.74
C LYS A 89 -0.54 -7.04 17.11
N THR A 90 -1.47 -6.61 17.94
CA THR A 90 -2.68 -7.36 18.33
C THR A 90 -3.86 -6.98 17.44
N LYS A 91 -4.89 -7.83 17.48
CA LYS A 91 -6.19 -7.64 16.84
C LYS A 91 -7.29 -7.97 17.85
N PRO A 92 -8.15 -7.02 18.24
CA PRO A 92 -8.07 -5.59 17.91
C PRO A 92 -6.84 -4.91 18.51
N ARG A 93 -6.50 -3.72 18.00
CA ARG A 93 -5.41 -2.91 18.56
C ARG A 93 -5.75 -2.34 19.93
N PHE A 94 -7.00 -1.96 20.15
CA PHE A 94 -7.55 -1.57 21.44
C PHE A 94 -8.35 -2.74 21.99
N LEU A 95 -7.68 -3.66 22.70
CA LEU A 95 -8.29 -4.88 23.21
C LEU A 95 -9.37 -4.58 24.25
N GLY A 96 -9.06 -3.71 25.22
CA GLY A 96 -9.99 -3.33 26.28
C GLY A 96 -11.27 -2.65 25.80
N GLN A 97 -11.28 -2.07 24.60
CA GLN A 97 -12.49 -1.50 24.01
C GLN A 97 -12.93 -2.25 22.74
N ASN A 98 -12.28 -3.38 22.43
CA ASN A 98 -12.55 -4.25 21.29
C ASN A 98 -12.81 -3.48 19.97
N PHE A 99 -11.84 -2.65 19.57
CA PHE A 99 -11.91 -1.94 18.29
C PHE A 99 -10.56 -1.73 17.58
N ASP A 100 -10.63 -1.56 16.25
CA ASP A 100 -9.52 -1.10 15.40
C ASP A 100 -9.84 0.26 14.75
N THR A 101 -8.80 1.01 14.40
CA THR A 101 -8.91 2.37 13.83
C THR A 101 -8.51 2.40 12.36
N TYR A 102 -9.29 3.08 11.53
CA TYR A 102 -9.07 3.20 10.09
C TYR A 102 -9.17 4.66 9.65
N THR A 103 -8.03 5.29 9.44
CA THR A 103 -7.92 6.67 8.97
C THR A 103 -7.91 6.71 7.44
N GLN A 104 -8.87 7.39 6.83
CA GLN A 104 -9.07 7.36 5.36
C GLN A 104 -9.57 8.70 4.79
N LYS A 105 -9.09 9.03 3.58
CA LYS A 105 -9.54 10.19 2.78
C LYS A 105 -10.66 9.86 1.79
N SER A 106 -10.87 8.58 1.48
CA SER A 106 -11.86 8.12 0.50
C SER A 106 -12.94 7.27 1.17
N ASN A 107 -14.10 7.13 0.50
CA ASN A 107 -15.20 6.25 0.93
C ASN A 107 -14.96 4.82 0.45
N ASN A 108 -13.79 4.27 0.77
CA ASN A 108 -13.38 2.93 0.37
C ASN A 108 -12.54 2.34 1.50
N LEU A 109 -13.22 1.65 2.42
CA LEU A 109 -12.57 1.03 3.56
C LEU A 109 -11.71 -0.15 3.11
N GLN A 110 -10.48 -0.20 3.58
CA GLN A 110 -9.51 -1.22 3.23
C GLN A 110 -9.05 -1.95 4.49
N ILE A 111 -9.43 -3.22 4.62
CA ILE A 111 -9.01 -4.09 5.72
C ILE A 111 -7.99 -5.08 5.16
N TRP A 112 -6.82 -5.15 5.78
CA TRP A 112 -5.72 -5.98 5.32
C TRP A 112 -5.61 -7.28 6.12
N ASN A 113 -5.48 -8.39 5.42
CA ASN A 113 -5.17 -9.73 5.91
C ASN A 113 -6.21 -10.32 6.87
N GLU A 114 -7.47 -9.91 6.76
CA GLU A 114 -8.51 -10.25 7.71
C GLU A 114 -9.92 -10.08 7.13
N GLU A 115 -10.81 -10.97 7.55
CA GLU A 115 -12.26 -10.89 7.37
C GLU A 115 -12.90 -10.01 8.45
N ILE A 116 -14.10 -9.51 8.20
CA ILE A 116 -14.80 -8.68 9.18
C ILE A 116 -15.24 -9.55 10.36
N SER A 117 -14.85 -9.16 11.57
CA SER A 117 -15.30 -9.80 12.81
C SER A 117 -16.57 -9.14 13.28
N SER A 118 -17.69 -9.88 13.29
CA SER A 118 -19.00 -9.36 13.72
C SER A 118 -18.99 -8.77 15.13
N SER A 119 -18.20 -9.34 16.03
CA SER A 119 -18.10 -8.90 17.43
C SER A 119 -17.16 -7.70 17.64
N ARG A 120 -16.40 -7.27 16.62
CA ARG A 120 -15.43 -6.15 16.74
C ARG A 120 -16.06 -4.84 16.28
N ARG A 121 -15.65 -3.73 16.91
CA ARG A 121 -15.97 -2.37 16.45
C ARG A 121 -14.85 -1.80 15.55
N TYR A 122 -15.23 -0.94 14.62
CA TYR A 122 -14.36 -0.33 13.64
C TYR A 122 -14.55 1.18 13.71
N VAL A 123 -13.50 1.88 14.18
CA VAL A 123 -13.47 3.33 14.29
C VAL A 123 -12.95 3.90 12.97
N LEU A 124 -13.86 4.40 12.14
CA LEU A 124 -13.57 4.99 10.84
C LEU A 124 -13.36 6.49 10.98
N ILE A 125 -12.19 6.99 10.59
CA ILE A 125 -11.78 8.38 10.79
C ILE A 125 -11.62 9.03 9.42
N ARG A 126 -12.48 10.00 9.11
CA ARG A 126 -12.46 10.77 7.86
C ARG A 126 -11.44 11.89 7.95
N VAL A 127 -10.62 11.99 6.91
CA VAL A 127 -9.61 13.04 6.76
C VAL A 127 -9.87 13.84 5.48
N SER A 128 -9.72 15.16 5.55
CA SER A 128 -9.84 16.06 4.40
C SER A 128 -8.61 15.99 3.47
N SER A 129 -8.68 16.70 2.34
CA SER A 129 -7.54 16.91 1.44
C SER A 129 -6.33 17.53 2.16
N GLU A 130 -6.60 18.43 3.10
CA GLU A 130 -5.64 19.19 3.91
C GLU A 130 -5.06 18.39 5.09
N ASN A 131 -5.38 17.09 5.18
CA ASN A 131 -4.97 16.19 6.28
C ASN A 131 -5.56 16.53 7.65
N ILE A 132 -6.75 17.14 7.68
CA ILE A 132 -7.49 17.45 8.92
C ILE A 132 -8.53 16.36 9.17
N ILE A 133 -8.63 15.85 10.39
CA ILE A 133 -9.72 14.94 10.76
C ILE A 133 -11.03 15.73 10.76
N THR A 134 -12.02 15.29 9.98
CA THR A 134 -13.31 15.99 9.86
C THR A 134 -14.45 15.27 10.56
N LYS A 135 -14.37 13.95 10.69
CA LYS A 135 -15.45 13.13 11.26
C LYS A 135 -14.94 11.78 11.72
N VAL A 136 -15.55 11.23 12.76
CA VAL A 136 -15.39 9.83 13.20
C VAL A 136 -16.73 9.11 13.14
N LYS A 137 -16.75 7.87 12.65
CA LYS A 137 -17.90 6.95 12.74
C LYS A 137 -17.44 5.64 13.38
N VAL A 138 -18.18 5.16 14.37
CA VAL A 138 -17.93 3.88 15.05
C VAL A 138 -19.00 2.90 14.60
N VAL A 139 -18.58 1.89 13.85
CA VAL A 139 -19.49 0.86 13.33
C VAL A 139 -19.09 -0.51 13.83
N THR A 140 -20.07 -1.39 13.98
CA THR A 140 -19.84 -2.79 14.34
C THR A 140 -19.51 -3.61 13.10
N GLY A 141 -18.91 -4.78 13.30
CA GLY A 141 -18.54 -5.67 12.19
C GLY A 141 -19.74 -6.19 11.40
N ASP A 142 -20.89 -6.43 12.05
CA ASP A 142 -22.13 -6.80 11.36
C ASP A 142 -22.63 -5.68 10.43
N MET A 143 -22.58 -4.42 10.88
CA MET A 143 -22.90 -3.26 10.04
C MET A 143 -21.94 -3.18 8.84
N LEU A 144 -20.64 -3.36 9.04
CA LEU A 144 -19.66 -3.35 7.94
C LEU A 144 -19.84 -4.52 6.97
N ALA A 145 -20.14 -5.72 7.48
CA ALA A 145 -20.38 -6.90 6.65
C ALA A 145 -21.56 -6.68 5.70
N SER A 146 -22.60 -5.97 6.14
CA SER A 146 -23.73 -5.62 5.26
C SER A 146 -23.37 -4.66 4.11
N LEU A 147 -22.24 -3.97 4.19
CA LEU A 147 -21.74 -3.06 3.15
C LEU A 147 -20.75 -3.74 2.20
N ASP A 148 -20.24 -4.92 2.56
CA ASP A 148 -19.34 -5.70 1.74
C ASP A 148 -20.09 -6.45 0.63
N ASN A 149 -20.35 -5.74 -0.46
CA ASN A 149 -20.94 -6.31 -1.67
C ASN A 149 -19.95 -7.15 -2.49
N THR A 150 -18.68 -7.21 -2.10
CA THR A 150 -17.61 -7.84 -2.87
C THR A 150 -17.25 -9.23 -2.34
N GLY A 151 -17.28 -9.43 -1.02
CA GLY A 151 -16.98 -10.69 -0.34
C GLY A 151 -15.59 -11.27 -0.62
N THR A 152 -14.77 -10.61 -1.43
CA THR A 152 -13.59 -11.19 -2.05
C THR A 152 -12.34 -10.48 -1.55
N LEU A 153 -11.58 -11.20 -0.75
CA LEU A 153 -10.22 -10.83 -0.35
C LEU A 153 -9.33 -10.80 -1.60
N THR A 154 -9.04 -9.61 -2.12
CA THR A 154 -8.08 -9.45 -3.23
C THR A 154 -6.67 -9.74 -2.74
N GLN A 155 -5.95 -10.62 -3.41
CA GLN A 155 -4.67 -11.15 -2.96
C GLN A 155 -3.51 -10.45 -3.67
N LYS A 156 -2.44 -10.10 -2.95
CA LYS A 156 -1.24 -9.45 -3.52
C LYS A 156 0.05 -10.00 -2.93
N TYR A 157 1.03 -10.21 -3.80
CA TYR A 157 2.40 -10.52 -3.41
C TYR A 157 3.16 -9.24 -3.03
N GLN A 158 4.00 -9.32 -1.99
CA GLN A 158 4.84 -8.20 -1.55
C GLN A 158 6.24 -8.68 -1.16
N ALA A 159 7.23 -7.83 -1.43
CA ALA A 159 8.61 -8.05 -1.05
C ALA A 159 9.21 -6.85 -0.34
N ARG A 160 10.35 -7.07 0.34
CA ARG A 160 11.11 -6.01 1.00
C ARG A 160 12.26 -5.54 0.13
N LEU A 161 12.33 -4.23 -0.08
CA LEU A 161 13.53 -3.57 -0.58
C LEU A 161 14.41 -3.15 0.61
N ILE A 162 15.64 -3.65 0.62
CA ILE A 162 16.69 -3.22 1.55
C ILE A 162 17.78 -2.59 0.70
N LEU A 163 18.03 -1.30 0.91
CA LEU A 163 19.06 -0.55 0.21
C LEU A 163 20.44 -1.02 0.69
N GLY A 164 21.31 -1.30 -0.28
CA GLY A 164 22.73 -1.49 -0.05
C GLY A 164 23.50 -0.19 -0.25
N ASN A 165 24.82 -0.28 -0.37
CA ASN A 165 25.68 0.87 -0.67
C ASN A 165 25.73 1.21 -2.17
N GLU A 166 25.48 0.21 -3.02
CA GLU A 166 25.49 0.39 -4.48
C GLU A 166 24.23 1.11 -4.95
N VAL A 167 24.41 2.18 -5.73
CA VAL A 167 23.30 2.97 -6.29
C VAL A 167 22.65 2.30 -7.49
N SER A 168 23.31 1.31 -8.10
CA SER A 168 22.77 0.51 -9.20
C SER A 168 23.22 -0.94 -9.04
N GLU A 169 22.30 -1.90 -9.12
CA GLU A 169 22.59 -3.31 -8.90
C GLU A 169 21.93 -4.19 -9.97
N LEU A 170 22.73 -4.94 -10.73
CA LEU A 170 22.25 -6.01 -11.60
C LEU A 170 22.25 -7.31 -10.79
N VAL A 171 21.07 -7.76 -10.39
CA VAL A 171 20.89 -8.91 -9.50
C VAL A 171 21.07 -10.23 -10.26
N SER A 172 20.52 -10.30 -11.47
CA SER A 172 20.63 -11.46 -12.34
C SER A 172 21.72 -11.21 -13.36
N GLU A 173 22.76 -12.03 -13.35
CA GLU A 173 23.86 -11.93 -14.31
C GLU A 173 23.41 -12.15 -15.76
N ASN A 174 22.41 -13.02 -15.97
CA ASN A 174 21.89 -13.39 -17.29
C ASN A 174 20.36 -13.37 -17.29
N ASN A 175 19.74 -13.44 -18.48
CA ASN A 175 18.30 -13.73 -18.54
C ASN A 175 18.02 -15.17 -18.08
N THR A 176 16.75 -15.54 -17.99
CA THR A 176 16.39 -16.95 -17.81
C THR A 176 16.79 -17.76 -19.05
N GLN A 177 17.10 -19.04 -18.85
CA GLN A 177 17.43 -19.95 -19.95
C GLN A 177 16.31 -20.01 -21.02
N ASN A 178 15.04 -19.85 -20.61
CA ASN A 178 13.93 -19.81 -21.55
C ASN A 178 13.97 -18.55 -22.42
N LEU A 179 14.24 -17.39 -21.82
CA LEU A 179 14.32 -16.13 -22.55
C LEU A 179 15.54 -16.09 -23.49
N ASP A 180 16.70 -16.55 -23.04
CA ASP A 180 17.91 -16.62 -23.88
C ASP A 180 17.68 -17.50 -25.12
N SER A 181 16.91 -18.58 -24.99
CA SER A 181 16.62 -19.48 -26.12
C SER A 181 15.76 -18.86 -27.22
N VAL A 182 15.04 -17.76 -26.95
CA VAL A 182 14.25 -17.03 -27.96
C VAL A 182 14.95 -15.76 -28.46
N MET A 183 16.03 -15.36 -27.80
CA MET A 183 16.89 -14.25 -28.22
C MET A 183 17.88 -14.73 -29.29
N VAL A 184 17.48 -14.68 -30.56
CA VAL A 184 18.29 -15.17 -31.70
C VAL A 184 19.53 -14.30 -31.95
N ALA A 185 19.42 -12.99 -31.69
CA ALA A 185 20.51 -12.02 -31.68
C ALA A 185 20.01 -10.79 -30.89
N GLU A 186 20.91 -10.10 -30.18
CA GLU A 186 20.53 -8.87 -29.48
C GLU A 186 20.10 -7.80 -30.48
N ALA A 187 18.95 -7.16 -30.22
CA ALA A 187 18.48 -6.04 -31.01
C ALA A 187 19.48 -4.87 -30.91
N LYS A 188 20.27 -4.63 -31.96
CA LYS A 188 21.22 -3.49 -32.01
C LYS A 188 20.57 -2.17 -32.41
N THR A 189 19.25 -2.03 -32.21
CA THR A 189 18.53 -0.85 -32.64
C THR A 189 18.61 0.23 -31.56
N PRO A 190 19.21 1.40 -31.82
CA PRO A 190 19.28 2.48 -30.83
C PRO A 190 17.89 3.05 -30.50
N TYR A 191 16.92 2.87 -31.41
CA TYR A 191 15.55 3.36 -31.28
C TYR A 191 14.53 2.33 -31.78
N TYR A 192 13.36 2.29 -31.14
CA TYR A 192 12.22 1.47 -31.55
C TYR A 192 11.17 2.30 -32.27
N THR A 193 10.68 1.77 -33.39
CA THR A 193 9.46 2.25 -34.08
C THR A 193 8.20 1.52 -33.59
N THR A 194 8.36 0.43 -32.83
CA THR A 194 7.28 -0.31 -32.16
C THR A 194 6.84 0.38 -30.87
N ASN A 195 5.64 0.07 -30.38
CA ASN A 195 5.15 0.61 -29.11
C ASN A 195 5.63 -0.26 -27.92
N PRO A 196 5.81 0.33 -26.74
CA PRO A 196 6.09 -0.40 -25.49
C PRO A 196 5.07 -1.50 -25.17
N THR A 197 3.81 -1.31 -25.55
CA THR A 197 2.68 -2.23 -25.29
C THR A 197 2.54 -3.37 -26.31
N ASP A 198 3.32 -3.34 -27.40
CA ASP A 198 3.25 -4.38 -28.43
C ASP A 198 3.89 -5.68 -27.91
N TYR A 199 3.58 -6.82 -28.53
CA TYR A 199 4.23 -8.08 -28.15
C TYR A 199 5.68 -8.12 -28.65
N PRO A 200 6.59 -8.77 -27.90
CA PRO A 200 7.95 -9.00 -28.36
C PRO A 200 7.97 -9.94 -29.57
N THR A 201 8.93 -9.75 -30.46
CA THR A 201 9.21 -10.67 -31.57
C THR A 201 10.65 -11.16 -31.48
N ALA A 202 10.96 -12.23 -32.21
CA ALA A 202 12.30 -12.80 -32.21
C ALA A 202 13.35 -11.75 -32.63
N GLY A 203 14.38 -11.58 -31.81
CA GLY A 203 15.46 -10.63 -32.05
C GLY A 203 15.15 -9.16 -31.73
N THR A 204 14.01 -8.83 -31.12
CA THR A 204 13.72 -7.46 -30.66
C THR A 204 13.96 -7.23 -29.16
N LEU A 205 14.10 -8.30 -28.39
CA LEU A 205 14.42 -8.27 -26.98
C LEU A 205 15.88 -7.84 -26.76
N LEU A 206 16.08 -6.91 -25.84
CA LEU A 206 17.41 -6.56 -25.31
C LEU A 206 17.84 -7.60 -24.27
N SER A 207 19.15 -7.76 -24.09
CA SER A 207 19.67 -8.52 -22.94
C SER A 207 19.39 -7.79 -21.63
N ILE A 208 19.35 -8.53 -20.53
CA ILE A 208 19.21 -7.92 -19.20
C ILE A 208 20.35 -6.93 -18.92
N GLU A 209 21.57 -7.24 -19.39
CA GLU A 209 22.74 -6.35 -19.29
C GLU A 209 22.52 -5.05 -20.06
N THR A 210 22.07 -5.10 -21.31
CA THR A 210 21.78 -3.89 -22.09
C THR A 210 20.65 -3.06 -21.50
N ILE A 211 19.61 -3.71 -20.94
CA ILE A 211 18.56 -3.00 -20.19
C ILE A 211 19.16 -2.31 -18.96
N PHE A 212 20.00 -3.01 -18.20
CA PHE A 212 20.66 -2.45 -17.03
C PHE A 212 21.50 -1.21 -17.39
N GLU A 213 22.34 -1.31 -18.40
CA GLU A 213 23.22 -0.23 -18.86
C GLU A 213 22.43 1.01 -19.34
N LYS A 214 21.28 0.80 -19.99
CA LYS A 214 20.39 1.89 -20.41
C LYS A 214 19.67 2.54 -19.22
N LEU A 215 19.16 1.73 -18.29
CA LEU A 215 18.30 2.21 -17.21
C LEU A 215 19.06 2.74 -16.00
N LYS A 216 20.31 2.32 -15.76
CA LYS A 216 21.14 2.90 -14.68
C LYS A 216 21.35 4.40 -14.83
N ALA A 217 21.30 4.92 -16.07
CA ALA A 217 21.40 6.35 -16.35
C ALA A 217 20.20 7.18 -15.84
N ILE A 218 19.11 6.53 -15.38
CA ILE A 218 17.97 7.20 -14.73
C ILE A 218 18.30 7.58 -13.27
N VAL A 219 19.25 6.90 -12.63
CA VAL A 219 19.69 7.24 -11.27
C VAL A 219 20.22 8.68 -11.24
N GLY A 220 19.77 9.44 -10.24
CA GLY A 220 20.09 10.86 -10.09
C GLY A 220 19.11 11.81 -10.77
N LYS A 221 18.22 11.33 -11.66
CA LYS A 221 17.17 12.16 -12.26
C LYS A 221 16.07 12.48 -11.24
N SER A 222 15.36 13.57 -11.49
CA SER A 222 14.24 14.01 -10.66
C SER A 222 13.07 14.50 -11.49
N PHE A 223 11.86 14.35 -10.97
CA PHE A 223 10.63 14.90 -11.54
C PHE A 223 9.70 15.44 -10.43
N PRO A 224 8.78 16.37 -10.76
CA PRO A 224 7.88 16.95 -9.75
C PRO A 224 7.01 15.92 -9.05
N ASP A 225 6.88 16.04 -7.73
CA ASP A 225 5.89 15.30 -6.95
C ASP A 225 4.53 16.00 -7.07
N LEU A 226 3.63 15.41 -7.86
CA LEU A 226 2.26 15.91 -8.04
C LEU A 226 1.35 15.71 -6.80
N GLY A 227 1.91 15.24 -5.68
CA GLY A 227 1.27 15.19 -4.37
C GLY A 227 1.28 13.81 -3.72
N SER A 228 1.18 13.79 -2.39
CA SER A 228 1.32 12.57 -1.56
C SER A 228 0.34 11.42 -1.90
N ASP A 229 -0.82 11.74 -2.47
CA ASP A 229 -1.87 10.78 -2.82
C ASP A 229 -1.82 10.35 -4.31
N GLN A 230 -0.78 10.74 -5.07
CA GLN A 230 -0.67 10.54 -6.52
C GLN A 230 0.45 9.56 -6.91
N GLU A 231 0.65 8.48 -6.14
CA GLU A 231 1.66 7.45 -6.40
C GLU A 231 1.58 6.89 -7.83
N ARG A 232 0.35 6.74 -8.37
CA ARG A 232 0.10 6.30 -9.74
C ARG A 232 0.70 7.24 -10.79
N ASN A 233 0.64 8.56 -10.56
CA ASN A 233 1.20 9.54 -11.50
C ASN A 233 2.74 9.53 -11.46
N ARG A 234 3.33 9.31 -10.28
CA ARG A 234 4.79 9.15 -10.16
C ARG A 234 5.28 7.90 -10.90
N GLY A 235 4.52 6.81 -10.80
CA GLY A 235 4.78 5.58 -11.56
C GLY A 235 4.74 5.81 -13.07
N ALA A 236 3.73 6.54 -13.57
CA ALA A 236 3.61 6.88 -14.98
C ALA A 236 4.80 7.73 -15.49
N GLU A 237 5.27 8.69 -14.69
CA GLU A 237 6.41 9.53 -15.05
C GLU A 237 7.73 8.74 -15.08
N LEU A 238 7.95 7.82 -14.12
CA LEU A 238 9.07 6.88 -14.19
C LEU A 238 8.98 5.98 -15.42
N HIS A 239 7.81 5.42 -15.71
CA HIS A 239 7.61 4.55 -16.87
C HIS A 239 7.90 5.32 -18.18
N ARG A 240 7.49 6.59 -18.29
CA ARG A 240 7.87 7.47 -19.40
C ARG A 240 9.39 7.61 -19.55
N LEU A 241 10.12 7.82 -18.45
CA LEU A 241 11.58 7.87 -18.45
C LEU A 241 12.21 6.54 -18.89
N VAL A 242 11.69 5.40 -18.40
CA VAL A 242 12.15 4.07 -18.79
C VAL A 242 11.98 3.86 -20.30
N CYS A 243 10.79 4.12 -20.86
CA CYS A 243 10.55 4.00 -22.30
C CYS A 243 11.55 4.84 -23.12
N GLN A 244 11.80 6.08 -22.71
CA GLN A 244 12.76 6.95 -23.38
C GLN A 244 14.20 6.37 -23.37
N HIS A 245 14.65 5.81 -22.24
CA HIS A 245 16.03 5.28 -22.13
C HIS A 245 16.20 3.94 -22.84
N LEU A 246 15.13 3.14 -22.93
CA LEU A 246 15.13 1.93 -23.75
C LEU A 246 15.22 2.25 -25.26
N GLY A 247 14.76 3.42 -25.67
CA GLY A 247 14.82 3.92 -27.06
C GLY A 247 13.47 4.00 -27.74
N TYR A 248 12.36 3.94 -26.99
CA TYR A 248 11.02 4.12 -27.56
C TYR A 248 10.75 5.58 -27.90
N SER A 249 10.07 5.80 -29.03
CA SER A 249 9.65 7.12 -29.49
C SER A 249 8.46 7.71 -28.70
N ASN A 250 7.72 6.86 -27.99
CA ASN A 250 6.56 7.26 -27.20
C ASN A 250 6.46 6.48 -25.87
N TYR A 251 5.64 7.01 -24.97
CA TYR A 251 5.16 6.30 -23.77
C TYR A 251 3.75 5.78 -24.05
N LYS A 252 3.49 4.53 -23.68
CA LYS A 252 2.16 3.92 -23.77
C LYS A 252 2.02 2.87 -22.68
N ASP A 253 0.88 2.87 -22.02
CA ASP A 253 0.52 1.95 -20.94
C ASP A 253 -0.93 1.50 -21.17
N ASP A 254 -1.18 0.20 -21.16
CA ASP A 254 -2.52 -0.39 -21.30
C ASP A 254 -3.04 -1.00 -19.98
N GLY A 255 -2.31 -0.78 -18.88
CA GLY A 255 -2.63 -1.23 -17.53
C GLY A 255 -2.48 -2.75 -17.35
N ARG A 256 -1.85 -3.45 -18.29
CA ARG A 256 -1.63 -4.90 -18.22
C ARG A 256 -0.19 -5.21 -17.87
N PHE A 257 0.00 -6.29 -17.13
CA PHE A 257 1.32 -6.81 -16.81
C PHE A 257 1.93 -7.52 -18.04
N PRO A 258 3.24 -7.34 -18.31
CA PRO A 258 4.17 -6.38 -17.68
C PRO A 258 4.07 -4.96 -18.29
N ASP A 259 4.53 -3.95 -17.56
CA ASP A 259 4.46 -2.52 -17.96
C ASP A 259 5.03 -2.25 -19.38
N VAL A 260 6.22 -2.77 -19.69
CA VAL A 260 6.83 -2.70 -21.04
C VAL A 260 6.77 -4.11 -21.66
N LYS A 261 5.59 -4.49 -22.18
CA LYS A 261 5.34 -5.79 -22.80
C LYS A 261 6.34 -6.17 -23.88
N HIS A 262 6.69 -5.23 -24.75
CA HIS A 262 7.63 -5.48 -25.85
C HIS A 262 9.05 -5.86 -25.35
N GLN A 263 9.39 -5.55 -24.09
CA GLN A 263 10.65 -5.95 -23.46
C GLN A 263 10.47 -6.89 -22.28
N LEU A 264 9.27 -7.43 -22.03
CA LEU A 264 9.01 -8.29 -20.87
C LEU A 264 9.58 -7.68 -19.58
N LEU A 265 9.29 -6.40 -19.35
CA LEU A 265 9.88 -5.63 -18.25
C LEU A 265 8.77 -4.96 -17.43
N GLU A 266 8.73 -5.29 -16.14
CA GLU A 266 7.90 -4.63 -15.14
C GLU A 266 8.68 -3.51 -14.45
N VAL A 267 8.07 -2.34 -14.26
CA VAL A 267 8.71 -1.15 -13.70
C VAL A 267 8.06 -0.79 -12.36
N LYS A 268 8.86 -0.71 -11.29
CA LYS A 268 8.35 -0.30 -9.97
C LYS A 268 9.14 0.89 -9.44
N LEU A 269 8.42 1.96 -9.09
CA LEU A 269 8.94 3.05 -8.27
C LEU A 269 8.65 2.77 -6.80
N GLN A 270 9.65 2.96 -5.93
CA GLN A 270 9.51 2.81 -4.50
C GLN A 270 10.01 4.06 -3.77
N THR A 271 9.18 4.61 -2.90
CA THR A 271 9.58 5.63 -1.89
C THR A 271 9.58 5.06 -0.48
N SER A 272 9.32 3.76 -0.35
CA SER A 272 9.32 3.02 0.91
C SER A 272 9.94 1.63 0.73
N PRO A 273 10.35 0.94 1.82
CA PRO A 273 10.97 -0.39 1.73
C PRO A 273 10.07 -1.53 1.24
N THR A 274 8.83 -1.28 0.81
CA THR A 274 7.85 -2.34 0.46
C THR A 274 7.57 -2.32 -1.04
N ILE A 275 7.86 -3.41 -1.74
CA ILE A 275 7.54 -3.59 -3.16
C ILE A 275 6.18 -4.30 -3.26
N ASP A 276 5.19 -3.68 -3.93
CA ASP A 276 3.92 -4.33 -4.31
C ASP A 276 4.08 -5.02 -5.68
N LEU A 277 3.88 -6.34 -5.70
CA LEU A 277 4.04 -7.20 -6.87
C LEU A 277 2.70 -7.51 -7.56
N GLY A 278 1.58 -7.07 -6.98
CA GLY A 278 0.26 -7.33 -7.53
C GLY A 278 -0.16 -8.80 -7.41
N LEU A 279 -0.94 -9.27 -8.39
CA LEU A 279 -1.60 -10.58 -8.35
C LEU A 279 -0.66 -11.76 -8.61
N PHE A 280 0.45 -11.54 -9.31
CA PHE A 280 1.33 -12.60 -9.79
C PHE A 280 2.64 -12.65 -9.00
N SER A 281 3.12 -13.85 -8.69
CA SER A 281 4.43 -14.05 -8.08
C SER A 281 5.51 -13.93 -9.16
N PRO A 282 6.58 -13.12 -8.95
CA PRO A 282 7.69 -13.00 -9.90
C PRO A 282 8.35 -14.33 -10.29
N ASP A 283 8.48 -15.26 -9.35
CA ASP A 283 9.12 -16.56 -9.57
C ASP A 283 8.17 -17.64 -10.11
N SER A 284 6.91 -17.28 -10.41
CA SER A 284 5.92 -18.25 -10.92
C SER A 284 6.33 -18.79 -12.29
N LYS A 285 6.19 -20.11 -12.44
CA LYS A 285 6.39 -20.82 -13.71
C LYS A 285 5.12 -20.87 -14.57
N ASP A 286 4.03 -20.24 -14.12
CA ASP A 286 2.80 -20.13 -14.87
C ASP A 286 3.02 -19.39 -16.19
N ILE A 287 2.16 -19.68 -17.16
CA ILE A 287 2.23 -19.09 -18.50
C ILE A 287 1.83 -17.63 -18.44
N LEU A 288 2.68 -16.76 -19.00
CA LEU A 288 2.32 -15.38 -19.27
C LEU A 288 1.40 -15.34 -20.50
N ASP A 289 0.26 -14.65 -20.39
CA ASP A 289 -0.75 -14.52 -21.44
C ASP A 289 -0.29 -13.60 -22.59
N ILE A 290 0.69 -14.08 -23.35
CA ILE A 290 1.22 -13.48 -24.58
C ILE A 290 1.48 -14.55 -25.64
N PRO A 291 1.54 -14.18 -26.93
CA PRO A 291 1.94 -15.11 -27.99
C PRO A 291 3.32 -15.71 -27.74
N ALA A 292 3.49 -16.98 -28.10
CA ALA A 292 4.78 -17.65 -28.06
C ALA A 292 5.80 -16.96 -28.99
N ILE A 293 7.04 -16.86 -28.54
CA ILE A 293 8.16 -16.29 -29.32
C ILE A 293 8.96 -17.46 -29.89
N ASN A 294 9.08 -17.57 -31.22
CA ASN A 294 9.74 -18.71 -31.89
C ASN A 294 9.23 -20.08 -31.40
N GLY A 295 7.93 -20.21 -31.16
CA GLY A 295 7.30 -21.45 -30.69
C GLY A 295 7.55 -21.78 -29.22
N ARG A 296 8.15 -20.88 -28.43
CA ARG A 296 8.32 -21.05 -26.99
C ARG A 296 7.39 -20.14 -26.20
N GLN A 297 6.73 -20.73 -25.20
CA GLN A 297 5.87 -20.00 -24.29
C GLN A 297 6.70 -19.25 -23.25
N ILE A 298 6.32 -18.00 -22.98
CA ILE A 298 6.92 -17.17 -21.94
C ILE A 298 6.16 -17.37 -20.63
N ARG A 299 6.88 -17.38 -19.52
CA ARG A 299 6.35 -17.55 -18.16
C ARG A 299 6.49 -16.26 -17.36
N HIS A 300 5.80 -16.17 -16.24
CA HIS A 300 5.96 -15.04 -15.31
C HIS A 300 7.41 -14.86 -14.85
N CYS A 301 8.12 -15.94 -14.52
CA CYS A 301 9.53 -15.91 -14.11
C CYS A 301 10.51 -15.43 -15.18
N ASP A 302 10.10 -15.38 -16.45
CA ASP A 302 10.91 -14.87 -17.55
C ASP A 302 10.80 -13.33 -17.69
N VAL A 303 9.84 -12.69 -17.02
CA VAL A 303 9.71 -11.23 -16.97
C VAL A 303 10.80 -10.65 -16.08
N ARG A 304 11.38 -9.52 -16.51
CA ARG A 304 12.40 -8.78 -15.76
C ARG A 304 11.75 -7.68 -14.94
N TYR A 305 12.33 -7.33 -13.81
CA TYR A 305 11.81 -6.33 -12.88
C TYR A 305 12.83 -5.21 -12.69
N ALA A 306 12.51 -4.02 -13.18
CA ALA A 306 13.25 -2.78 -12.94
C ALA A 306 12.68 -2.06 -11.71
N ILE A 307 13.39 -2.15 -10.58
CA ILE A 307 12.98 -1.54 -9.31
C ILE A 307 13.80 -0.27 -9.09
N PHE A 308 13.14 0.88 -9.01
CA PHE A 308 13.74 2.17 -8.72
C PHE A 308 13.37 2.61 -7.30
N PHE A 309 14.35 3.05 -6.52
CA PHE A 309 14.10 3.72 -5.24
C PHE A 309 14.28 5.23 -5.40
N ALA A 310 13.38 5.99 -4.77
CA ALA A 310 13.39 7.43 -4.82
C ALA A 310 13.11 8.05 -3.45
N GLU A 311 13.70 9.23 -3.25
CA GLU A 311 13.43 10.09 -2.12
C GLU A 311 12.63 11.30 -2.58
N ILE A 312 11.74 11.79 -1.72
CA ILE A 312 10.99 13.02 -1.98
C ILE A 312 11.68 14.14 -1.21
N ILE A 313 12.28 15.07 -1.94
CA ILE A 313 13.02 16.22 -1.40
C ILE A 313 12.42 17.48 -2.01
N GLU A 314 11.92 18.39 -1.17
CA GLU A 314 11.37 19.69 -1.59
C GLU A 314 10.31 19.60 -2.70
N GLY A 315 9.45 18.57 -2.66
CA GLY A 315 8.41 18.37 -3.68
C GLY A 315 8.93 17.80 -5.01
N MET A 316 10.15 17.27 -5.04
CA MET A 316 10.72 16.55 -6.18
C MET A 316 10.96 15.09 -5.81
N VAL A 317 10.56 14.18 -6.69
CA VAL A 317 10.91 12.76 -6.61
C VAL A 317 12.29 12.60 -7.24
N ARG A 318 13.30 12.28 -6.43
CA ARG A 318 14.68 12.05 -6.89
C ARG A 318 14.98 10.56 -6.87
N ILE A 319 15.32 9.98 -8.02
CA ILE A 319 15.73 8.58 -8.13
C ILE A 319 17.13 8.43 -7.53
N THR A 320 17.28 7.60 -6.50
CA THR A 320 18.56 7.41 -5.79
C THR A 320 19.17 6.03 -6.03
N HIS A 321 18.34 5.00 -6.25
CA HIS A 321 18.83 3.64 -6.51
C HIS A 321 18.07 2.96 -7.64
N PHE A 322 18.72 2.00 -8.30
CA PHE A 322 18.15 1.16 -9.35
C PHE A 322 18.58 -0.30 -9.17
N PHE A 323 17.65 -1.23 -9.34
CA PHE A 323 17.90 -2.66 -9.31
C PHE A 323 17.24 -3.32 -10.51
N LEU A 324 17.92 -4.30 -11.13
CA LEU A 324 17.34 -5.11 -12.22
C LEU A 324 17.54 -6.59 -11.92
N THR A 325 16.47 -7.37 -12.08
CA THR A 325 16.46 -8.82 -11.84
C THR A 325 15.54 -9.53 -12.83
N THR A 326 15.75 -10.82 -13.07
CA THR A 326 14.70 -11.68 -13.62
C THR A 326 13.64 -11.98 -12.54
N GLY A 327 12.45 -12.42 -12.95
CA GLY A 327 11.43 -12.91 -12.04
C GLY A 327 11.90 -14.15 -11.28
N GLU A 328 12.64 -15.05 -11.94
CA GLU A 328 13.25 -16.25 -11.36
C GLU A 328 14.17 -15.94 -10.16
N ASP A 329 14.97 -14.86 -10.26
CA ASP A 329 15.91 -14.48 -9.20
C ASP A 329 15.35 -13.44 -8.22
N PHE A 330 14.13 -12.96 -8.44
CA PHE A 330 13.58 -11.79 -7.74
C PHE A 330 13.70 -11.91 -6.21
N PHE A 331 13.29 -13.05 -5.66
CA PHE A 331 13.30 -13.28 -4.22
C PHE A 331 14.68 -13.63 -3.65
N LYS A 332 15.71 -13.85 -4.48
CA LYS A 332 17.10 -13.97 -4.03
C LYS A 332 17.61 -12.63 -3.47
N ARG A 333 17.14 -11.51 -4.04
CA ARG A 333 17.53 -10.15 -3.62
C ARG A 333 16.49 -9.41 -2.79
N PHE A 334 15.22 -9.63 -3.05
CA PHE A 334 14.12 -8.96 -2.36
C PHE A 334 13.36 -9.97 -1.50
N PRO A 335 13.68 -10.08 -0.20
CA PRO A 335 13.03 -11.06 0.65
C PRO A 335 11.51 -10.88 0.62
N GLN A 336 10.80 -11.95 0.28
CA GLN A 336 9.36 -11.97 0.39
C GLN A 336 8.97 -11.72 1.84
N PHE A 337 7.88 -11.00 2.08
CA PHE A 337 7.40 -10.79 3.45
C PHE A 337 7.05 -12.14 4.09
N GLN A 338 7.81 -12.54 5.10
CA GLN A 338 7.65 -13.80 5.86
C GLN A 338 6.38 -13.86 6.74
N GLY A 339 5.40 -12.97 6.50
CA GLY A 339 4.04 -13.07 7.08
C GLY A 339 3.19 -14.06 6.29
N LYS A 340 1.86 -13.84 6.19
CA LYS A 340 1.10 -14.51 5.12
C LYS A 340 1.76 -14.09 3.80
N VAL A 341 2.43 -15.04 3.14
CA VAL A 341 3.17 -14.94 1.85
C VAL A 341 2.44 -14.09 0.80
N LEU A 342 1.13 -14.05 0.97
CA LEU A 342 0.17 -13.34 0.16
C LEU A 342 -0.66 -12.43 1.08
N ASN A 343 -0.57 -11.13 0.85
CA ASN A 343 -1.36 -10.14 1.58
C ASN A 343 -2.72 -10.02 0.93
N SER A 344 -3.79 -10.25 1.69
CA SER A 344 -5.13 -10.05 1.21
C SER A 344 -5.68 -8.69 1.64
N LYS A 345 -6.54 -8.12 0.82
CA LYS A 345 -7.20 -6.84 1.06
C LYS A 345 -8.68 -6.98 0.79
N LEU A 346 -9.48 -6.73 1.82
CA LEU A 346 -10.90 -6.54 1.71
C LEU A 346 -11.19 -5.07 1.41
N GLN A 347 -12.00 -4.79 0.39
CA GLN A 347 -12.40 -3.44 0.01
C GLN A 347 -13.90 -3.28 0.14
N ILE A 348 -14.32 -2.34 0.98
CA ILE A 348 -15.74 -2.09 1.25
C ILE A 348 -16.04 -0.66 0.80
N PRO A 349 -16.69 -0.47 -0.36
CA PRO A 349 -17.19 0.83 -0.77
C PRO A 349 -18.19 1.36 0.25
N LEU A 350 -17.91 2.52 0.83
CA LEU A 350 -18.83 3.20 1.74
C LEU A 350 -19.76 4.11 0.92
N LYS A 351 -21.02 4.25 1.33
CA LYS A 351 -21.95 5.18 0.69
C LYS A 351 -21.41 6.62 0.76
N LYS A 352 -21.85 7.48 -0.18
CA LYS A 352 -21.36 8.87 -0.27
C LYS A 352 -21.58 9.65 1.03
N ASP A 353 -22.74 9.42 1.64
CA ASP A 353 -23.26 10.01 2.87
C ASP A 353 -22.89 9.25 4.15
N PHE A 354 -21.96 8.28 4.08
CA PHE A 354 -21.66 7.42 5.22
C PHE A 354 -21.21 8.19 6.47
N PHE A 355 -20.48 9.29 6.28
CA PHE A 355 -19.97 10.15 7.35
C PHE A 355 -20.90 11.31 7.72
N ASP A 356 -22.00 11.50 6.99
CA ASP A 356 -22.94 12.60 7.22
C ASP A 356 -23.82 12.33 8.46
#